data_AF-A0A0W0N3D2-F1
#
_entry.id   AF-A0A0W0N3D2-F1
#
_cell.length_a   1.000
_cell.length_b   1.000
_cell.length_c   1.000
_cell.angle_alpha   90.00
_cell.angle_beta   90.00
_cell.angle_gamma   90.00
#
_symmetry.space_group_name_H-M   'P 1'
#
loop_
_entity.id
_entity.type
_entity.pdbx_description
1 polymer ?
#
loop_
_entity_poly.entity_id
_entity_poly.type
_entity_poly.pdbx_seq_one_letter_code
_entity_poly.pdbx_strand_id
1 'polypeptide(L)'
;MFLRAFVNGWVVDGRAGGLITGRSHADGHIVMLQPTSELGEYEMLGLIEGGEYVLCPEASEAHFDRIEEINADNGKCAPQQIRTPSRIIHTSAEPHDKFLIIQKGQWIVNINSTNRHFEEIDRINSEYNHFSGRVLHDEEIDALMQIRFD
;
A
#
# COMPACT_ATOMS: atom_id res chain seq x y z
N MET A 1 -1.28 16.72 13.82
CA MET A 1 -0.22 15.74 14.18
C MET A 1 0.12 14.82 12.99
N PHE A 2 -0.87 14.30 12.26
CA PHE A 2 -0.70 13.46 11.07
C PHE A 2 0.17 14.07 9.96
N LEU A 3 -0.09 15.33 9.56
CA LEU A 3 0.72 16.01 8.53
C LEU A 3 2.21 16.05 8.88
N ARG A 4 2.56 16.22 10.17
CA ARG A 4 3.96 16.16 10.61
C ARG A 4 4.53 14.75 10.53
N ALA A 5 3.75 13.72 10.84
CA ALA A 5 4.19 12.32 10.67
C ALA A 5 4.42 11.99 9.18
N PHE A 6 3.53 12.47 8.31
CA PHE A 6 3.67 12.35 6.86
C PHE A 6 4.91 13.09 6.34
N VAL A 7 5.07 14.37 6.69
CA VAL A 7 6.22 15.21 6.30
C VAL A 7 7.55 14.67 6.83
N ASN A 8 7.55 14.08 8.03
CA ASN A 8 8.75 13.49 8.62
C ASN A 8 9.05 12.06 8.11
N GLY A 9 8.30 11.58 7.12
CA GLY A 9 8.58 10.29 6.46
C GLY A 9 8.19 9.05 7.27
N TRP A 10 7.36 9.20 8.30
CA TRP A 10 6.81 8.08 9.10
C TRP A 10 5.60 7.42 8.46
N VAL A 11 5.05 8.03 7.41
CA VAL A 11 3.89 7.54 6.69
C VAL A 11 4.25 7.43 5.20
N VAL A 12 3.89 6.30 4.59
CA VAL A 12 4.13 6.01 3.17
C VAL A 12 2.80 5.95 2.45
N ASP A 13 2.71 6.58 1.30
CA ASP A 13 1.54 6.48 0.42
C ASP A 13 1.63 5.21 -0.42
N GLY A 14 0.76 4.23 -0.13
CA GLY A 14 0.64 2.96 -0.85
C GLY A 14 -0.50 2.92 -1.86
N ARG A 15 -1.17 4.05 -2.14
CA ARG A 15 -2.40 4.07 -2.97
C ARG A 15 -2.15 3.70 -4.43
N ALA A 16 -0.92 3.90 -4.91
CA ALA A 16 -0.48 3.48 -6.24
C ALA A 16 -0.20 1.98 -6.38
N GLY A 17 -0.25 1.24 -5.27
CA GLY A 17 0.14 -0.15 -5.22
C GLY A 17 1.65 -0.37 -5.45
N GLY A 18 2.09 -1.59 -5.21
CA GLY A 18 3.48 -2.00 -5.35
C GLY A 18 3.83 -3.14 -4.40
N LEU A 19 5.05 -3.66 -4.59
CA LEU A 19 5.63 -4.66 -3.70
C LEU A 19 6.05 -3.99 -2.40
N ILE A 20 5.60 -4.54 -1.27
CA ILE A 20 6.02 -4.04 0.05
C ILE A 20 7.38 -4.61 0.42
N THR A 21 8.29 -3.73 0.80
CA THR A 21 9.55 -4.10 1.44
C THR A 21 9.54 -3.55 2.86
N GLY A 22 9.59 -4.45 3.84
CA GLY A 22 9.42 -4.15 5.26
C GLY A 22 9.62 -5.40 6.11
N ARG A 23 9.18 -5.35 7.38
CA ARG A 23 9.24 -6.52 8.29
C ARG A 23 8.36 -7.66 7.82
N SER A 24 8.81 -8.89 8.07
CA SER A 24 7.95 -10.08 8.01
C SER A 24 7.07 -10.15 9.25
N HIS A 25 5.98 -10.93 9.22
CA HIS A 25 5.15 -11.21 10.39
C HIS A 25 5.92 -11.73 11.61
N ALA A 26 7.06 -12.41 11.41
CA ALA A 26 7.91 -12.87 12.51
C ALA A 26 8.63 -11.73 13.24
N ASP A 27 8.87 -10.61 12.56
CA ASP A 27 9.61 -9.43 13.05
C ASP A 27 8.69 -8.26 13.45
N GLY A 28 7.40 -8.35 13.09
CA GLY A 28 6.37 -7.36 13.37
C GLY A 28 5.37 -7.23 12.22
N HIS A 29 4.51 -6.21 12.31
CA HIS A 29 3.56 -5.89 11.25
C HIS A 29 3.65 -4.41 10.88
N ILE A 30 3.40 -4.10 9.62
CA ILE A 30 3.21 -2.74 9.14
C ILE A 30 1.74 -2.37 9.35
N VAL A 31 1.48 -1.24 10.01
CA VAL A 31 0.11 -0.78 10.27
C VAL A 31 -0.43 -0.07 9.03
N MET A 32 -1.59 -0.52 8.57
CA MET A 32 -2.32 0.10 7.47
C MET A 32 -3.37 1.08 7.98
N LEU A 33 -3.37 2.27 7.40
CA LEU A 33 -4.33 3.33 7.65
C LEU A 33 -5.14 3.59 6.39
N GLN A 34 -6.43 3.86 6.54
CA GLN A 34 -7.28 4.33 5.44
C GLN A 34 -7.99 5.63 5.83
N PRO A 35 -8.23 6.55 4.88
CA PRO A 35 -8.99 7.77 5.16
C PRO A 35 -10.45 7.42 5.51
N THR A 36 -11.02 8.16 6.44
CA THR A 36 -12.47 8.10 6.73
C THR A 36 -13.24 9.08 5.84
N SER A 37 -14.54 9.22 6.06
CA SER A 37 -15.34 10.28 5.41
C SER A 37 -15.03 11.69 5.93
N GLU A 38 -14.35 11.81 7.07
CA GLU A 38 -14.01 13.10 7.68
C GLU A 38 -12.63 13.57 7.23
N LEU A 39 -12.51 14.84 6.86
CA LEU A 39 -11.27 15.40 6.32
C LEU A 39 -10.15 15.34 7.37
N GLY A 40 -9.04 14.70 7.01
CA GLY A 40 -7.87 14.58 7.87
C GLY A 40 -7.95 13.47 8.92
N GLU A 41 -9.02 12.67 8.89
CA GLU A 41 -9.17 11.50 9.75
C GLU A 41 -8.82 10.20 9.03
N TYR A 42 -8.19 9.30 9.77
CA TYR A 42 -7.79 7.98 9.31
C TYR A 42 -8.12 6.94 10.37
N GLU A 43 -8.51 5.76 9.93
CA GLU A 43 -8.71 4.61 10.78
C GLU A 43 -7.72 3.50 10.46
N MET A 44 -7.45 2.64 11.44
CA MET A 44 -6.63 1.45 11.25
C MET A 44 -7.46 0.40 10.49
N LEU A 45 -7.02 0.04 9.28
CA LEU A 45 -7.67 -1.02 8.51
C LEU A 45 -7.17 -2.41 8.95
N GLY A 46 -5.88 -2.51 9.26
CA GLY A 46 -5.28 -3.79 9.62
C GLY A 46 -3.76 -3.77 9.54
N LEU A 47 -3.21 -4.97 9.32
CA LEU A 47 -1.78 -5.26 9.35
C LEU A 47 -1.37 -5.87 8.01
N ILE A 48 -0.16 -5.56 7.58
CA ILE A 48 0.44 -6.05 6.33
C ILE A 48 1.92 -6.39 6.56
N GLU A 49 2.49 -7.29 5.77
CA GLU A 49 3.90 -7.68 5.87
C GLU A 49 4.71 -7.43 4.59
N GLY A 50 6.03 -7.35 4.78
CA GLY A 50 7.00 -7.34 3.69
C GLY A 50 6.89 -8.60 2.84
N GLY A 51 6.88 -8.40 1.52
CA GLY A 51 6.71 -9.48 0.54
C GLY A 51 5.29 -9.61 -0.01
N GLU A 52 4.28 -8.98 0.62
CA GLU A 52 2.95 -8.82 0.05
C GLU A 52 2.93 -7.73 -1.03
N TYR A 53 1.96 -7.82 -1.95
CA TYR A 53 1.76 -6.86 -3.01
C TYR A 53 0.42 -6.15 -2.84
N VAL A 54 0.42 -4.82 -2.93
CA VAL A 54 -0.82 -4.04 -2.92
C VAL A 54 -1.14 -3.62 -4.35
N LEU A 55 -2.35 -3.90 -4.81
CA LEU A 55 -2.85 -3.41 -6.09
C LEU A 55 -3.53 -2.06 -5.90
N CYS A 56 -3.41 -1.17 -6.89
CA CYS A 56 -4.20 0.06 -6.89
C CYS A 56 -5.69 -0.24 -7.12
N PRO A 57 -6.63 0.65 -6.76
CA PRO A 57 -8.06 0.33 -6.86
C PRO A 57 -8.52 0.01 -8.28
N GLU A 58 -8.00 0.73 -9.27
CA GLU A 58 -8.36 0.55 -10.68
C GLU A 58 -7.93 -0.83 -11.18
N ALA A 59 -6.71 -1.25 -10.84
CA ALA A 59 -6.22 -2.59 -11.13
C ALA A 59 -7.04 -3.66 -10.40
N SER A 60 -7.41 -3.39 -9.15
CA SER A 60 -8.19 -4.30 -8.30
C SER A 60 -9.60 -4.51 -8.84
N GLU A 61 -10.25 -3.45 -9.31
CA GLU A 61 -11.59 -3.49 -9.89
C GLU A 61 -11.58 -4.14 -11.29
N ALA A 62 -10.67 -3.71 -12.16
CA ALA A 62 -10.64 -4.18 -13.54
C ALA A 62 -10.23 -5.66 -13.68
N HIS A 63 -9.47 -6.20 -12.73
CA HIS A 63 -8.96 -7.57 -12.74
C HIS A 63 -9.47 -8.42 -11.57
N PHE A 64 -10.59 -8.02 -10.94
CA PHE A 64 -11.12 -8.65 -9.73
C PHE A 64 -11.11 -10.19 -9.78
N ASP A 65 -11.78 -10.78 -10.78
CA ASP A 65 -11.90 -12.23 -10.91
C ASP A 65 -10.53 -12.92 -10.99
N ARG A 66 -9.59 -12.33 -11.75
CA ARG A 66 -8.25 -12.90 -11.93
C ARG A 66 -7.41 -12.79 -10.65
N ILE A 67 -7.55 -11.68 -9.92
CA ILE A 67 -6.86 -11.47 -8.65
C ILE A 67 -7.38 -12.47 -7.61
N GLU A 68 -8.69 -12.73 -7.59
CA GLU A 68 -9.28 -13.75 -6.73
C GLU A 68 -8.69 -15.14 -7.02
N GLU A 69 -8.58 -15.52 -8.30
CA GLU A 69 -7.92 -16.77 -8.71
C GLU A 69 -6.45 -16.85 -8.24
N ILE A 70 -5.69 -15.75 -8.41
CA ILE A 70 -4.29 -15.66 -7.96
C ILE A 70 -4.18 -15.86 -6.45
N ASN A 71 -5.07 -15.23 -5.67
CA ASN A 71 -5.04 -15.30 -4.21
C ASN A 71 -5.53 -16.67 -3.69
N ALA A 72 -6.39 -17.37 -4.44
CA ALA A 72 -6.86 -18.71 -4.12
C ALA A 72 -5.84 -19.82 -4.44
N ASP A 73 -4.77 -19.51 -5.18
CA ASP A 73 -3.75 -20.49 -5.58
C ASP A 73 -2.84 -20.91 -4.42
N ASN A 74 -3.28 -21.94 -3.69
CA ASN A 74 -2.60 -22.53 -2.53
C ASN A 74 -1.48 -23.53 -2.88
N GLY A 75 -1.03 -23.59 -4.14
CA GLY A 75 0.11 -24.43 -4.51
C GLY A 75 1.41 -24.06 -3.78
N LYS A 76 2.38 -24.99 -3.78
CA LYS A 76 3.62 -24.87 -2.99
C LYS A 76 4.39 -23.60 -3.34
N CYS A 77 4.80 -22.86 -2.32
CA CYS A 77 5.56 -21.63 -2.46
C CYS A 77 6.93 -21.94 -3.09
N ALA A 78 7.20 -21.37 -4.26
CA ALA A 78 8.54 -21.38 -4.84
C ALA A 78 9.46 -20.46 -4.00
N PRO A 79 10.76 -20.76 -3.88
CA PRO A 79 11.69 -19.87 -3.20
C PRO A 79 11.63 -18.46 -3.81
N GLN A 80 11.82 -17.45 -2.97
CA GLN A 80 11.77 -16.05 -3.38
C GLN A 80 12.75 -15.82 -4.54
N GLN A 81 12.19 -15.55 -5.73
CA GLN A 81 12.98 -15.23 -6.90
C GLN A 81 13.50 -13.79 -6.82
N ILE A 82 14.61 -13.50 -7.49
CA ILE A 82 15.10 -12.13 -7.66
C ILE A 82 14.06 -11.37 -8.51
N ARG A 83 13.54 -10.27 -7.96
CA ARG A 83 12.48 -9.47 -8.59
C ARG A 83 13.02 -8.10 -8.99
N THR A 84 12.49 -7.58 -10.09
CA THR A 84 12.64 -6.16 -10.46
C THR A 84 11.25 -5.54 -10.51
N PRO A 85 10.67 -5.18 -9.35
CA PRO A 85 9.33 -4.58 -9.30
C PRO A 85 9.28 -3.23 -10.00
N SER A 86 8.19 -3.00 -10.72
CA SER A 86 7.86 -1.71 -11.30
C SER A 86 7.65 -0.63 -10.21
N ARG A 87 7.09 -1.03 -9.07
CA ARG A 87 6.82 -0.15 -7.91
C ARG A 87 7.18 -0.84 -6.60
N ILE A 88 7.90 -0.12 -5.73
CA ILE A 88 8.26 -0.58 -4.39
C ILE A 88 7.68 0.37 -3.35
N ILE A 89 7.06 -0.20 -2.32
CA ILE A 89 6.60 0.50 -1.13
C ILE A 89 7.59 0.20 0.02
N HIS A 90 8.47 1.16 0.31
CA HIS A 90 9.48 1.02 1.36
C HIS A 90 8.94 1.43 2.74
N THR A 91 8.60 0.45 3.57
CA THR A 91 7.99 0.66 4.90
C THR A 91 8.99 0.51 6.06
N SER A 92 10.21 0.03 5.81
CA SER A 92 11.25 -0.08 6.85
C SER A 92 11.68 1.28 7.40
N ALA A 93 11.76 1.38 8.73
CA ALA A 93 12.39 2.48 9.46
C ALA A 93 12.90 2.03 10.85
N GLU A 94 13.85 2.78 11.40
CA GLU A 94 14.44 2.53 12.73
C GLU A 94 14.00 3.62 13.72
N PRO A 95 13.59 3.29 14.95
CA PRO A 95 13.45 1.95 15.56
C PRO A 95 12.13 1.23 15.23
N HIS A 96 11.21 1.91 14.53
CA HIS A 96 9.88 1.42 14.19
C HIS A 96 9.62 1.56 12.69
N ASP A 97 8.85 0.63 12.12
CA ASP A 97 8.39 0.73 10.74
C ASP A 97 7.44 1.91 10.54
N LYS A 98 7.31 2.31 9.28
CA LYS A 98 6.40 3.37 8.84
C LYS A 98 4.95 2.87 8.78
N PHE A 99 4.01 3.79 8.92
CA PHE A 99 2.60 3.53 8.62
C PHE A 99 2.38 3.53 7.10
N LEU A 100 1.50 2.65 6.62
CA LEU A 100 1.12 2.59 5.21
C LEU A 100 -0.28 3.17 5.02
N ILE A 101 -0.42 4.21 4.20
CA ILE A 101 -1.74 4.68 3.75
C ILE A 101 -2.18 3.83 2.57
N ILE A 102 -3.38 3.31 2.66
CA ILE A 102 -4.12 2.67 1.57
C ILE A 102 -5.48 3.35 1.43
N GLN A 103 -6.18 3.04 0.34
CA GLN A 103 -7.54 3.51 0.10
C GLN A 103 -8.49 2.35 -0.17
N LYS A 104 -9.78 2.61 0.02
CA LYS A 104 -10.84 1.66 -0.27
C LYS A 104 -10.74 1.18 -1.72
N GLY A 105 -10.97 -0.12 -1.92
CA GLY A 105 -10.94 -0.74 -3.24
C GLY A 105 -9.58 -1.32 -3.64
N GLN A 106 -8.51 -1.11 -2.86
CA GLN A 106 -7.24 -1.81 -3.08
C GLN A 106 -7.32 -3.28 -2.63
N TRP A 107 -6.64 -4.15 -3.37
CA TRP A 107 -6.48 -5.56 -3.03
C TRP A 107 -5.06 -5.86 -2.52
N ILE A 108 -4.95 -6.69 -1.49
CA ILE A 108 -3.66 -7.16 -0.95
C ILE A 108 -3.47 -8.62 -1.36
N VAL A 109 -2.44 -8.88 -2.14
CA VAL A 109 -2.04 -10.23 -2.54
C VAL A 109 -1.07 -10.78 -1.52
N ASN A 110 -1.40 -11.93 -0.93
CA ASN A 110 -0.59 -12.55 0.11
C ASN A 110 0.80 -12.93 -0.42
N ILE A 111 1.77 -13.12 0.48
CA ILE A 111 3.16 -13.39 0.12
C ILE A 111 3.35 -14.62 -0.77
N ASN A 112 2.59 -15.70 -0.57
CA ASN A 112 2.73 -16.93 -1.36
C ASN A 112 2.25 -16.72 -2.79
N SER A 113 1.09 -16.09 -2.95
CA SER A 113 0.54 -15.74 -4.27
C SER A 113 1.41 -14.70 -4.98
N THR A 114 1.88 -13.69 -4.24
CA THR A 114 2.85 -12.70 -4.74
C THR A 114 4.11 -13.38 -5.25
N ASN A 115 4.62 -14.38 -4.52
CA ASN A 115 5.85 -15.06 -4.92
C ASN A 115 5.71 -15.86 -6.22
N ARG A 116 4.53 -16.41 -6.48
CA ARG A 116 4.28 -17.29 -7.62
C ARG A 116 3.85 -16.54 -8.87
N HIS A 117 3.06 -15.47 -8.69
CA HIS A 117 2.45 -14.73 -9.78
C HIS A 117 3.03 -13.32 -9.91
N PHE A 118 4.23 -13.07 -9.38
CA PHE A 118 4.83 -11.74 -9.27
C PHE A 118 4.79 -10.96 -10.59
N GLU A 119 5.27 -11.54 -11.69
CA GLU A 119 5.33 -10.86 -12.98
C GLU A 119 3.94 -10.47 -13.49
N GLU A 120 2.93 -11.32 -13.25
CA GLU A 120 1.55 -11.05 -13.64
C GLU A 120 0.96 -9.93 -12.78
N ILE A 121 1.11 -10.01 -11.47
CA ILE A 121 0.61 -9.01 -10.51
C ILE A 121 1.26 -7.64 -10.79
N ASP A 122 2.59 -7.61 -10.96
CA ASP A 122 3.33 -6.38 -11.20
C ASP A 122 2.94 -5.76 -12.55
N ARG A 123 2.75 -6.59 -13.59
CA ARG A 123 2.23 -6.13 -14.87
C ARG A 123 0.83 -5.54 -14.74
N ILE A 124 -0.10 -6.26 -14.09
CA ILE A 124 -1.48 -5.80 -13.86
C ILE A 124 -1.46 -4.43 -13.18
N ASN A 125 -0.69 -4.26 -12.10
CA ASN A 125 -0.62 -2.98 -11.40
C ASN A 125 0.03 -1.87 -12.24
N SER A 126 1.05 -2.22 -13.04
CA SER A 126 1.80 -1.27 -13.87
C SER A 126 0.97 -0.65 -15.02
N GLU A 127 -0.09 -1.32 -15.46
CA GLU A 127 -1.01 -0.83 -16.50
C GLU A 127 -1.79 0.41 -16.03
N TYR A 128 -1.89 0.62 -14.71
CA TYR A 128 -2.61 1.72 -14.10
C TYR A 128 -1.63 2.70 -13.46
N ASN A 129 -1.53 3.91 -14.02
CA ASN A 129 -0.73 4.98 -13.44
C ASN A 129 -1.51 5.69 -12.35
N HIS A 130 -1.25 5.33 -11.09
CA HIS A 130 -1.64 6.16 -9.96
C HIS A 130 -0.48 7.07 -9.57
N PHE A 131 -0.67 8.38 -9.72
CA PHE A 131 0.26 9.37 -9.18
C PHE A 131 -0.28 9.85 -7.83
N SER A 132 -0.18 9.03 -6.77
CA SER A 132 -0.48 9.50 -5.42
C SER A 132 0.72 10.24 -4.81
N GLY A 133 1.18 11.29 -5.52
CA GLY A 133 2.07 12.31 -4.99
C GLY A 133 1.32 13.51 -4.38
N ARG A 134 -0.01 13.48 -4.43
CA ARG A 134 -0.90 14.47 -3.80
C ARG A 134 -1.75 13.72 -2.78
N VAL A 135 -1.36 13.84 -1.51
CA VAL A 135 -2.15 13.37 -0.36
C VAL A 135 -3.49 14.10 -0.30
N LEU A 136 -3.51 15.31 -0.85
CA LEU A 136 -4.59 16.27 -0.84
C LEU A 136 -4.64 16.95 -2.21
N HIS A 137 -5.83 17.12 -2.77
CA HIS A 137 -6.06 18.03 -3.89
C HIS A 137 -5.69 19.46 -3.48
N ASP A 138 -5.37 20.31 -4.45
CA ASP A 138 -4.94 21.69 -4.18
C ASP A 138 -5.99 22.45 -3.32
N GLU A 139 -7.28 22.16 -3.54
CA GLU A 139 -8.40 22.71 -2.76
C GLU A 139 -8.38 22.27 -1.28
N GLU A 140 -7.95 21.04 -1.00
CA GLU A 140 -7.88 20.49 0.36
C GLU A 140 -6.65 21.02 1.11
N ILE A 141 -5.54 21.27 0.39
CA ILE A 141 -4.36 21.96 0.93
C ILE A 141 -4.74 23.40 1.31
N ASP A 142 -5.43 24.12 0.43
CA ASP A 142 -5.87 25.48 0.67
C ASP A 142 -6.82 25.57 1.88
N ALA A 143 -7.75 24.61 2.03
CA ALA A 143 -8.63 24.52 3.19
C ALA A 143 -7.84 24.27 4.49
N LEU A 144 -6.88 23.34 4.49
CA LEU A 144 -6.06 23.04 5.66
C LEU A 144 -5.13 24.19 6.07
N MET A 145 -4.64 24.98 5.12
CA MET A 145 -3.80 26.17 5.38
C MET A 145 -4.58 27.33 6.02
N GLN A 146 -5.91 27.33 5.92
CA GLN A 146 -6.77 28.33 6.56
C GLN A 146 -7.17 27.98 8.00
N ILE A 147 -6.99 26.73 8.41
CA ILE A 147 -7.26 26.32 9.80
C ILE A 147 -6.10 26.79 10.68
N ARG A 148 -6.36 27.78 11.54
CA ARG A 148 -5.41 28.16 12.60
C ARG A 148 -5.46 27.09 13.69
N PHE A 149 -4.32 26.47 13.93
CA PHE A 149 -4.12 25.64 15.11
C PHE A 149 -3.73 26.58 16.25
N ASP A 150 -4.66 26.77 17.19
CA ASP A 150 -4.42 27.46 18.46
C ASP A 150 -3.50 26.65 19.38
#